data_AF-A0A8B6G7M4-F1
#
_entry.id   AF-A0A8B6G7M4-F1
#
_cell.length_a   1.000
_cell.length_b   1.000
_cell.length_c   1.000
_cell.angle_alpha   90.00
_cell.angle_beta   90.00
_cell.angle_gamma   90.00
#
_symmetry.space_group_name_H-M   'P 1'
#
loop_
_entity.id
_entity.type
_entity.pdbx_description
1 polymer ?
#
loop_
_entity_poly.entity_id
_entity_poly.type
_entity_poly.pdbx_seq_one_letter_code
_entity_poly.pdbx_strand_id
1 'polypeptide(L)'
;MGDMNAKVGFDNTGYERVMGTHGCGKINENGERLVDFCSTNNLVVGGSIFPHKDIHKLTWYSPNLRDKNQIDHLMINSTWRRSLLDVKVKRGADVGSDHQLITALIQLKLRATGKKVPSRKRFDIDKLEDIKV
;
A
#
# COMPACT_ATOMS: atom_id res chain seq x y z
N MET A 1 -4.97 2.92 -5.01
CA MET A 1 -4.84 1.53 -5.49
C MET A 1 -5.87 1.29 -6.56
N GLY A 2 -5.63 0.37 -7.48
CA GLY A 2 -6.60 0.00 -8.51
C GLY A 2 -5.95 -0.26 -9.86
N ASP A 3 -6.77 -0.45 -10.88
CA ASP A 3 -6.33 -0.59 -12.26
C ASP A 3 -5.86 0.76 -12.81
N MET A 4 -4.58 0.82 -13.17
CA MET A 4 -3.98 1.99 -13.80
C MET A 4 -3.74 1.79 -15.29
N ASN A 5 -4.03 0.60 -15.82
CA ASN A 5 -3.70 0.16 -17.18
C ASN A 5 -2.22 0.45 -17.55
N ALA A 6 -1.34 0.30 -16.56
CA ALA A 6 0.05 0.72 -16.61
C ALA A 6 0.98 -0.46 -16.32
N LYS A 7 1.90 -0.74 -17.23
CA LYS A 7 2.97 -1.74 -17.01
C LYS A 7 4.20 -0.96 -16.61
N VAL A 8 4.68 -1.16 -15.39
CA VAL A 8 5.90 -0.48 -14.91
C VAL A 8 7.17 -1.28 -15.22
N GLY A 9 7.06 -2.61 -15.33
CA GLY A 9 8.19 -3.48 -15.64
C GLY A 9 9.18 -3.67 -14.48
N PHE A 10 10.33 -4.27 -14.80
CA PHE A 10 11.41 -4.56 -13.84
C PHE A 10 12.59 -3.58 -13.92
N ASP A 11 12.72 -2.83 -15.01
CA ASP A 11 13.78 -1.84 -15.15
C ASP A 11 13.39 -0.59 -14.37
N ASN A 12 14.14 -0.29 -13.32
CA ASN A 12 13.91 0.87 -12.46
C ASN A 12 14.99 1.93 -12.60
N THR A 13 15.81 1.88 -13.66
CA THR A 13 16.90 2.82 -13.89
C THR A 13 16.34 4.25 -13.93
N GLY A 14 16.82 5.12 -13.03
CA GLY A 14 16.33 6.49 -12.87
C GLY A 14 15.07 6.65 -12.02
N TYR A 15 14.47 5.55 -11.57
CA TYR A 15 13.25 5.51 -10.75
C TYR A 15 13.39 4.60 -9.52
N GLU A 16 14.61 4.38 -9.03
CA GLU A 16 14.94 3.42 -7.96
C GLU A 16 14.22 3.73 -6.64
N ARG A 17 13.89 5.02 -6.42
CA ARG A 17 13.13 5.45 -5.25
C ARG A 17 11.63 5.16 -5.36
N VAL A 18 11.11 5.07 -6.58
CA VAL A 18 9.69 4.98 -6.91
C VAL A 18 9.24 3.54 -7.15
N MET A 19 10.09 2.71 -7.77
CA MET A 19 9.75 1.33 -8.08
C MET A 19 10.91 0.39 -7.76
N GLY A 20 10.58 -0.87 -7.48
CA GLY A 20 11.57 -1.93 -7.36
C GLY A 20 11.83 -2.64 -8.68
N THR A 21 12.69 -3.65 -8.64
CA THR A 21 13.14 -4.42 -9.80
C THR A 21 12.35 -5.71 -10.03
N HIS A 22 11.24 -5.91 -9.32
CA HIS A 22 10.48 -7.17 -9.35
C HIS A 22 9.14 -7.06 -10.11
N GLY A 23 8.84 -5.92 -10.74
CA GLY A 23 7.67 -5.79 -11.60
C GLY A 23 7.74 -6.70 -12.84
N CYS A 24 6.61 -6.85 -13.53
CA CYS A 24 6.49 -7.77 -14.67
C CYS A 24 6.53 -7.04 -16.02
N GLY A 25 7.21 -7.65 -16.99
CA GLY A 25 7.23 -7.18 -18.37
C GLY A 25 8.09 -5.93 -18.58
N LYS A 26 7.81 -5.23 -19.69
CA LYS A 26 8.44 -3.96 -20.04
C LYS A 26 7.51 -2.80 -19.71
N ILE A 27 8.11 -1.65 -19.42
CA ILE A 27 7.36 -0.42 -19.22
C ILE A 27 6.58 -0.06 -20.50
N ASN A 28 5.37 0.46 -20.35
CA ASN A 28 4.60 1.06 -21.45
C ASN A 28 4.39 2.57 -21.19
N GLU A 29 3.82 3.30 -22.15
CA GLU A 29 3.60 4.75 -22.01
C GLU A 29 2.80 5.13 -20.75
N ASN A 30 1.78 4.33 -20.40
CA ASN A 30 1.03 4.54 -19.15
C ASN A 30 1.89 4.25 -17.92
N GLY A 31 2.80 3.27 -17.99
CA GLY A 31 3.80 2.97 -16.99
C GLY A 31 4.74 4.14 -16.73
N GLU A 32 5.27 4.75 -17.78
CA GLU A 32 6.13 5.94 -17.68
C GLU A 32 5.39 7.07 -16.95
N ARG A 33 4.16 7.39 -17.41
CA ARG A 33 3.32 8.42 -16.76
C ARG A 33 3.01 8.09 -15.30
N LEU A 34 2.76 6.82 -14.98
CA LEU A 34 2.47 6.40 -13.61
C LEU A 34 3.71 6.55 -12.71
N VAL A 35 4.88 6.17 -13.21
CA VAL A 35 6.13 6.28 -12.45
C VAL A 35 6.53 7.74 -12.27
N ASP A 36 6.37 8.59 -13.29
CA ASP A 36 6.56 10.04 -13.18
C ASP A 36 5.61 10.65 -12.15
N PHE A 37 4.31 10.32 -12.23
CA PHE A 37 3.33 10.73 -11.24
C PHE A 37 3.74 10.32 -9.83
N CYS A 38 4.20 9.08 -9.65
CA CYS A 38 4.65 8.60 -8.34
C CYS A 38 5.91 9.32 -7.87
N SER A 39 6.84 9.62 -8.77
CA SER A 39 8.06 10.40 -8.49
C SER A 39 7.72 11.79 -7.96
N THR A 40 6.83 12.52 -8.66
CA THR A 40 6.39 13.86 -8.26
C THR A 40 5.63 13.86 -6.92
N ASN A 41 4.85 12.82 -6.64
CA ASN A 41 3.98 12.76 -5.46
C ASN A 41 4.58 11.99 -4.27
N ASN A 42 5.88 11.66 -4.34
CA ASN A 42 6.58 10.91 -3.29
C ASN A 42 5.89 9.57 -2.96
N LEU A 43 5.46 8.86 -3.99
CA LEU A 43 4.82 7.54 -3.91
C LEU A 43 5.77 6.44 -4.38
N VAL A 44 5.51 5.22 -3.94
CA VAL A 44 6.24 4.02 -4.33
C VAL A 44 5.25 3.00 -4.85
N VAL A 45 5.54 2.41 -6.01
CA VAL A 45 4.77 1.32 -6.62
C VAL A 45 5.06 0.02 -5.90
N GLY A 46 4.13 -0.42 -5.04
CA GLY A 46 4.31 -1.57 -4.16
C GLY A 46 4.48 -2.91 -4.90
N GLY A 47 3.76 -3.08 -6.01
CA GLY A 47 3.75 -4.31 -6.80
C GLY A 47 5.09 -4.68 -7.47
N SER A 48 6.05 -3.75 -7.51
CA SER A 48 7.38 -3.98 -8.08
C SER A 48 8.49 -4.15 -7.02
N ILE A 49 8.18 -4.01 -5.72
CA ILE A 49 9.19 -4.00 -4.64
C ILE A 49 9.60 -5.41 -4.20
N PHE A 50 8.67 -6.37 -4.19
CA PHE A 50 8.87 -7.65 -3.52
C PHE A 50 9.17 -8.78 -4.51
N PRO A 51 10.17 -9.63 -4.22
CA PRO A 51 10.51 -10.76 -5.08
C PRO A 51 9.44 -11.84 -4.99
N HIS A 52 8.61 -11.94 -6.03
CA HIS A 52 7.53 -12.91 -6.14
C HIS A 52 7.59 -13.65 -7.47
N LYS A 53 7.05 -14.88 -7.50
CA LYS A 53 6.76 -15.58 -8.76
C LYS A 53 5.73 -14.79 -9.57
N ASP A 54 5.73 -14.91 -10.89
CA ASP A 54 4.79 -14.16 -11.76
C ASP A 54 3.32 -14.44 -11.44
N ILE A 55 3.00 -15.66 -10.98
CA ILE A 55 1.67 -15.98 -10.47
C ILE A 55 1.27 -15.09 -9.27
N HIS A 56 2.18 -14.50 -8.53
CA HIS A 56 1.82 -13.60 -7.43
C HIS A 56 1.91 -12.12 -7.80
N LYS A 57 2.17 -11.81 -9.08
CA LYS A 57 2.34 -10.44 -9.59
C LYS A 57 1.39 -10.08 -10.74
N LEU A 58 1.02 -11.04 -11.58
CA LEU A 58 0.13 -10.83 -12.74
C LEU A 58 -1.32 -10.62 -12.28
N THR A 59 -1.86 -9.45 -12.58
CA THR A 59 -3.14 -8.94 -12.06
C THR A 59 -4.26 -9.05 -13.07
N TRP A 60 -3.95 -9.25 -14.35
CA TRP A 60 -4.93 -9.35 -15.42
C TRP A 60 -4.56 -10.44 -16.42
N TYR A 61 -5.58 -11.13 -16.92
CA TYR A 61 -5.49 -12.16 -17.95
C TYR A 61 -6.46 -11.87 -19.07
N SER A 62 -5.98 -11.85 -20.31
CA SER A 62 -6.88 -11.81 -21.47
C SER A 62 -7.89 -12.97 -21.44
N PRO A 63 -9.10 -12.80 -22.00
CA PRO A 63 -10.09 -13.89 -22.05
C PRO A 63 -9.60 -15.17 -22.74
N ASN A 64 -8.65 -15.04 -23.66
CA ASN A 64 -8.02 -16.17 -24.37
C ASN A 64 -6.74 -16.68 -23.69
N LEU A 65 -6.38 -16.12 -22.52
CA LEU A 65 -5.22 -16.45 -21.69
C LEU A 65 -3.84 -16.26 -22.34
N ARG A 66 -3.76 -15.62 -23.52
CA ARG A 66 -2.50 -15.37 -24.21
C ARG A 66 -1.70 -14.26 -23.55
N ASP A 67 -2.38 -13.16 -23.25
CA ASP A 67 -1.80 -11.99 -22.59
C ASP A 67 -2.04 -12.01 -21.10
N LYS A 68 -1.01 -11.65 -20.34
CA LYS A 68 -1.00 -11.58 -18.88
C LYS A 68 -0.22 -10.36 -18.47
N ASN A 69 -0.82 -9.51 -17.65
CA ASN A 69 -0.25 -8.20 -17.33
C ASN A 69 -0.30 -7.90 -15.83
N GLN A 70 0.61 -7.05 -15.38
CA GLN A 70 0.55 -6.38 -14.08
C GLN A 70 0.13 -4.93 -14.33
N ILE A 71 -1.17 -4.65 -14.20
CA ILE A 71 -1.78 -3.33 -14.50
C ILE A 71 -2.55 -2.74 -13.32
N ASP A 72 -2.87 -3.57 -12.33
CA ASP A 72 -3.42 -3.13 -11.07
C ASP A 72 -2.27 -2.84 -10.09
N HIS A 73 -2.29 -1.66 -9.46
CA HIS A 73 -1.20 -1.20 -8.61
C HIS A 73 -1.69 -0.70 -7.27
N LEU A 74 -0.94 -1.04 -6.23
CA LEU A 74 -0.98 -0.37 -4.95
C LEU A 74 0.24 0.54 -4.82
N MET A 75 0.00 1.81 -4.56
CA MET A 75 1.04 2.79 -4.27
C MET A 75 0.93 3.23 -2.82
N ILE A 76 2.08 3.50 -2.19
CA ILE A 76 2.16 4.02 -0.83
C ILE A 76 3.10 5.22 -0.81
N ASN A 77 2.81 6.20 0.06
CA ASN A 77 3.75 7.29 0.28
C ASN A 77 5.11 6.76 0.77
N SER A 78 6.20 7.29 0.24
CA SER A 78 7.56 6.77 0.48
C SER A 78 7.97 6.83 1.94
N THR A 79 7.41 7.75 2.74
CA THR A 79 7.60 7.81 4.20
C THR A 79 7.12 6.52 4.88
N TRP A 80 6.08 5.89 4.33
CA TRP A 80 5.51 4.63 4.81
C TRP A 80 6.04 3.41 4.05
N ARG A 81 7.07 3.56 3.18
CA ARG A 81 7.63 2.44 2.41
C ARG A 81 8.03 1.25 3.29
N ARG A 82 8.64 1.52 4.45
CA ARG A 82 9.06 0.48 5.43
C ARG A 82 7.89 -0.15 6.19
N SER A 83 6.69 0.38 6.04
CA SER A 83 5.46 -0.15 6.61
C SER A 83 4.76 -1.10 5.65
N LEU A 84 5.04 -1.00 4.35
CA LEU A 84 4.58 -1.97 3.36
C LEU A 84 5.48 -3.22 3.45
N LEU A 85 4.91 -4.34 3.88
CA LEU A 85 5.64 -5.59 4.10
C LEU A 85 5.48 -6.58 2.96
N ASP A 86 4.37 -6.49 2.22
CA ASP A 86 4.11 -7.35 1.06
C ASP A 86 3.08 -6.70 0.15
N VAL A 87 3.18 -6.95 -1.17
CA VAL A 87 2.13 -6.70 -2.16
C VAL A 87 2.13 -7.87 -3.13
N LYS A 88 0.99 -8.55 -3.22
CA LYS A 88 0.84 -9.70 -4.11
C LYS A 88 -0.60 -9.98 -4.49
N VAL A 89 -0.75 -10.69 -5.59
CA VAL A 89 -2.01 -11.28 -6.04
C VAL A 89 -2.42 -12.45 -5.12
N LYS A 90 -3.65 -12.40 -4.62
CA LYS A 90 -4.26 -13.45 -3.81
C LYS A 90 -4.84 -14.54 -4.70
N ARG A 91 -4.10 -15.65 -4.83
CA ARG A 91 -4.57 -16.83 -5.57
C ARG A 91 -5.71 -17.53 -4.83
N GLY A 92 -6.62 -18.10 -5.60
CA GLY A 92 -7.82 -18.80 -5.10
C GLY A 92 -8.99 -17.89 -4.73
N ALA A 93 -8.86 -16.56 -4.87
CA ALA A 93 -9.98 -15.64 -4.78
C ALA A 93 -10.61 -15.46 -6.18
N ASP A 94 -11.48 -16.39 -6.56
CA ASP A 94 -12.18 -16.35 -7.84
C ASP A 94 -13.52 -15.60 -7.70
N VAL A 95 -13.72 -14.60 -8.53
CA VAL A 95 -14.94 -13.78 -8.60
C VAL A 95 -15.48 -13.67 -10.03
N GLY A 96 -15.00 -14.50 -10.96
CA GLY A 96 -15.41 -14.46 -12.36
C GLY A 96 -14.93 -13.23 -13.14
N SER A 97 -13.83 -12.59 -12.69
CA SER A 97 -13.18 -11.48 -13.38
C SER A 97 -11.90 -11.95 -14.06
N ASP A 98 -11.54 -11.28 -15.15
CA ASP A 98 -10.23 -11.33 -15.80
C ASP A 98 -9.13 -10.67 -14.95
N HIS A 99 -9.51 -9.83 -13.99
CA HIS A 99 -8.62 -9.29 -12.96
C HIS A 99 -8.48 -10.24 -11.77
N GLN A 100 -7.31 -10.18 -11.13
CA GLN A 100 -6.98 -10.92 -9.93
C GLN A 100 -6.88 -9.96 -8.74
N LEU A 101 -7.43 -10.38 -7.60
CA LEU A 101 -7.40 -9.59 -6.38
C LEU A 101 -5.96 -9.36 -5.89
N ILE A 102 -5.56 -8.09 -5.74
CA ILE A 102 -4.32 -7.70 -5.08
C ILE A 102 -4.56 -7.52 -3.58
N THR A 103 -3.58 -7.96 -2.80
CA THR A 103 -3.51 -7.73 -1.36
C THR A 103 -2.20 -7.04 -1.00
N ALA A 104 -2.23 -6.24 0.05
CA ALA A 104 -1.03 -5.68 0.66
C ALA A 104 -1.02 -5.96 2.16
N LEU A 105 0.16 -6.28 2.68
CA LEU A 105 0.39 -6.38 4.12
C LEU A 105 1.05 -5.08 4.59
N ILE A 106 0.37 -4.35 5.45
CA ILE A 106 0.83 -3.05 5.95
C ILE A 106 0.95 -3.09 7.47
N GLN A 107 2.13 -2.75 7.99
CA GLN A 107 2.40 -2.60 9.42
C GLN A 107 2.25 -1.14 9.84
N LEU A 108 1.25 -0.84 10.65
CA LEU A 108 1.06 0.49 11.21
C LEU A 108 2.11 0.76 12.31
N LYS A 109 2.93 1.80 12.11
CA LYS A 109 3.89 2.29 13.11
C LYS A 109 3.35 3.58 13.72
N LEU A 110 2.42 3.43 14.66
CA LEU A 110 1.77 4.55 15.31
C LEU A 110 2.61 5.05 16.49
N ARG A 111 2.70 6.37 16.64
CA ARG A 111 3.25 6.96 17.86
C ARG A 111 2.28 6.69 19.01
N ALA A 112 2.80 6.15 20.11
CA ALA A 112 2.02 6.04 21.33
C ALA A 112 1.59 7.45 21.79
N THR A 113 0.29 7.70 21.82
CA THR A 113 -0.27 8.79 22.63
C THR A 113 -0.23 8.28 24.06
N GLY A 114 0.67 8.83 24.89
CA GLY A 114 0.81 8.42 26.29
C GLY A 114 -0.54 8.37 27.02
N LYS A 115 -0.61 7.62 28.12
CA LYS A 115 -1.82 7.61 28.96
C LYS A 115 -2.21 9.07 29.26
N LYS A 116 -3.47 9.45 29.01
CA LYS A 116 -4.01 10.69 29.56
C LYS A 116 -3.81 10.60 31.07
N VAL A 117 -2.84 11.34 31.59
CA VAL A 117 -2.70 11.48 33.03
C VAL A 117 -4.02 12.09 33.48
N PRO A 118 -4.82 11.42 34.33
CA PRO A 118 -6.03 12.03 34.84
C PRO A 118 -5.58 13.36 35.47
N SER A 119 -6.08 14.47 34.96
CA SER A 119 -5.85 15.76 35.60
C SER A 119 -6.30 15.59 37.06
N ARG A 120 -5.53 16.17 37.99
CA ARG A 120 -5.87 16.14 39.41
C ARG A 120 -7.34 16.53 39.52
N LYS A 121 -8.21 15.60 39.95
CA LYS A 121 -9.62 15.90 40.18
C LYS A 121 -9.66 17.05 41.18
N ARG A 122 -10.14 18.20 40.73
CA ARG A 122 -10.40 19.34 41.62
C ARG A 122 -11.73 19.02 42.30
N PHE A 123 -11.66 18.59 43.55
CA PHE A 123 -12.85 18.36 44.35
C PHE A 123 -13.43 19.72 44.74
N ASP A 124 -14.75 19.83 44.63
CA ASP A 124 -15.52 20.98 45.09
C ASP A 124 -15.58 20.93 46.62
N ILE A 125 -14.59 21.57 47.25
CA ILE A 125 -14.41 21.60 48.71
C ILE A 125 -15.56 22.33 49.41
N ASP A 126 -16.32 23.16 48.70
CA ASP A 126 -17.48 23.86 49.26
C ASP A 126 -18.65 22.90 49.51
N LYS A 127 -18.61 21.69 48.94
CA LYS A 127 -19.59 20.61 49.19
C LYS A 127 -19.19 19.68 50.33
N LEU A 128 -18.02 19.88 50.93
CA LEU A 128 -17.58 19.13 52.11
C LEU A 128 -17.97 19.94 53.35
N GLU A 129 -19.25 19.93 53.68
CA GLU A 129 -19.73 20.42 54.97
C GLU A 129 -19.79 19.27 55.98
N ASP A 130 -19.18 19.47 57.15
CA ASP A 130 -19.35 18.54 58.27
C ASP A 130 -20.81 18.55 58.71
N ILE A 131 -21.39 17.35 58.84
CA ILE A 131 -22.72 17.19 59.43
C ILE A 131 -22.62 17.67 60.87
N LYS A 132 -23.23 18.82 61.18
CA LYS A 132 -23.37 19.30 62.55
C LYS A 132 -24.29 18.34 63.29
N VAL A 133 -23.70 17.53 64.18
CA VAL A 133 -24.38 16.68 65.16
C VAL A 133 -24.88 17.52 66.32
#